data_AF-J3QS92-F1
#
_entry.id   AF-J3QS92-F1
#
_cell.length_a   1.000
_cell.length_b   1.000
_cell.length_c   1.000
_cell.angle_alpha   90.00
_cell.angle_beta   90.00
_cell.angle_gamma   90.00
#
_symmetry.space_group_name_H-M   'P 1'
#
loop_
_entity.id
_entity.type
_entity.pdbx_description
1 polymer ?
#
loop_
_entity_poly.entity_id
_entity_poly.type
_entity_poly.pdbx_seq_one_letter_code
_entity_poly.pdbx_strand_id
1 'polypeptide(L)'
;PVQPAFSTVPFSQPVCFPPRPRGRRQKTQTVIHTVQSAPGQMFSTPAIPPMMYPHPAYPMPFITTILGGLYPSKSILLSGTVLPSAQRFHINLCSGNHIAFHLNPRFDENAVVRNTQIDNSWGSE
;
A
#
# COMPACT_ATOMS: atom_id res chain seq x y z
N PRO A 1 14.94 -18.97 21.99
CA PRO A 1 14.35 -17.64 21.72
C PRO A 1 15.01 -17.02 20.47
N VAL A 2 14.31 -17.03 19.34
CA VAL A 2 14.78 -16.42 18.09
C VAL A 2 14.45 -14.93 18.19
N GLN A 3 15.46 -14.06 18.28
CA GLN A 3 15.24 -12.62 18.22
C GLN A 3 14.77 -12.25 16.81
N PRO A 4 13.76 -11.36 16.65
CA PRO A 4 13.47 -10.78 15.35
C PRO A 4 14.68 -9.96 14.90
N ALA A 5 15.35 -10.41 13.85
CA ALA A 5 16.41 -9.66 13.20
C ALA A 5 15.78 -8.50 12.42
N PHE A 6 15.89 -7.28 12.96
CA PHE A 6 15.55 -6.07 12.23
C PHE A 6 16.75 -5.67 11.36
N SER A 7 16.61 -5.86 10.05
CA SER A 7 17.60 -5.36 9.08
C SER A 7 17.54 -3.83 9.05
N THR A 8 18.60 -3.16 9.51
CA THR A 8 18.74 -1.71 9.38
C THR A 8 19.26 -1.41 7.97
N VAL A 9 18.37 -1.36 6.99
CA VAL A 9 18.73 -0.86 5.65
C VAL A 9 18.49 0.65 5.64
N PRO A 10 19.53 1.49 5.48
CA PRO A 10 19.35 2.92 5.37
C PRO A 10 18.51 3.24 4.13
N PHE A 11 17.48 4.05 4.32
CA PHE A 11 16.60 4.44 3.23
C PHE A 11 17.30 5.47 2.33
N SER A 12 17.30 5.23 1.01
CA SER A 12 17.84 6.17 0.02
C SER A 12 17.01 7.46 -0.06
N GLN A 13 17.69 8.57 -0.36
CA GLN A 13 17.21 9.98 -0.36
C GLN A 13 15.84 10.23 -1.03
N PRO A 14 15.13 11.33 -0.66
CA PRO A 14 13.81 11.64 -1.20
C PRO A 14 13.83 11.86 -2.71
N VAL A 15 12.97 11.14 -3.43
CA VAL A 15 12.70 11.36 -4.85
C VAL A 15 11.70 12.52 -4.97
N CYS A 16 12.13 13.63 -5.56
CA CYS A 16 11.27 14.79 -5.82
C CYS A 16 10.44 14.55 -7.08
N PHE A 17 9.10 14.58 -6.96
CA PHE A 17 8.21 14.47 -8.12
C PHE A 17 7.92 15.87 -8.70
N PRO A 18 7.88 16.02 -10.04
CA PRO A 18 7.52 17.29 -10.67
C PRO A 18 6.04 17.63 -10.45
N PRO A 19 5.68 18.92 -10.34
CA PRO A 19 4.28 19.35 -10.17
C PRO A 19 3.46 19.04 -11.42
N ARG A 20 2.26 18.45 -11.25
CA ARG A 20 1.32 18.17 -12.35
C ARG A 20 0.35 19.35 -12.61
N PRO A 21 -0.06 19.58 -13.87
CA PRO A 21 -0.98 20.65 -14.22
C PRO A 21 -2.41 20.39 -13.75
N ARG A 22 -3.10 21.46 -13.32
CA ARG A 22 -4.52 21.43 -12.96
C ARG A 22 -5.38 21.19 -14.20
N GLY A 23 -6.06 20.05 -14.25
CA GLY A 23 -7.19 19.86 -15.15
C GLY A 23 -7.41 18.43 -15.61
N ARG A 24 -8.17 17.66 -14.82
CA ARG A 24 -9.23 16.77 -15.34
C ARG A 24 -9.99 16.13 -14.18
N ARG A 25 -11.31 16.28 -14.15
CA ARG A 25 -12.19 15.45 -13.32
C ARG A 25 -12.05 14.00 -13.78
N GLN A 26 -11.71 13.08 -12.88
CA GLN A 26 -11.98 11.67 -13.10
C GLN A 26 -12.51 11.03 -11.81
N LYS A 27 -13.69 10.43 -11.95
CA LYS A 27 -14.28 9.48 -10.99
C LYS A 27 -13.44 8.20 -11.06
N THR A 28 -12.98 7.67 -9.93
CA THR A 28 -12.36 6.33 -9.96
C THR A 28 -12.51 5.59 -8.65
N GLN A 29 -12.87 4.32 -8.79
CA GLN A 29 -13.02 3.26 -7.79
C GLN A 29 -11.99 2.18 -8.16
N THR A 30 -11.36 1.45 -7.21
CA THR A 30 -10.46 0.34 -7.60
C THR A 30 -10.42 -0.79 -6.57
N VAL A 31 -10.41 -2.02 -7.09
CA VAL A 31 -10.55 -3.35 -6.47
C VAL A 31 -9.20 -4.10 -6.39
N ILE A 32 -9.07 -4.99 -5.41
CA ILE A 32 -7.95 -5.93 -5.21
C ILE A 32 -8.25 -7.26 -5.91
N HIS A 33 -7.31 -7.81 -6.68
CA HIS A 33 -7.27 -9.24 -7.02
C HIS A 33 -5.84 -9.79 -6.94
N THR A 34 -5.67 -10.89 -6.21
CA THR A 34 -4.51 -11.78 -6.35
C THR A 34 -4.84 -12.74 -7.50
N VAL A 35 -4.15 -12.61 -8.63
CA VAL A 35 -4.25 -13.58 -9.74
C VAL A 35 -3.10 -14.57 -9.65
N GLN A 36 -3.41 -15.82 -9.26
CA GLN A 36 -2.58 -16.97 -9.59
C GLN A 36 -2.90 -17.37 -11.03
N SER A 37 -1.96 -17.15 -11.95
CA SER A 37 -2.09 -17.60 -13.34
C SER A 37 -1.50 -19.00 -13.50
N ALA A 38 -2.34 -19.97 -13.90
CA ALA A 38 -1.91 -21.23 -14.51
C ALA A 38 -2.03 -21.11 -16.05
N PRO A 39 -1.09 -21.61 -16.87
CA PRO A 39 -1.12 -21.43 -18.31
C PRO A 39 -2.05 -22.46 -18.98
N GLY A 40 -2.97 -21.99 -19.83
CA GLY A 40 -3.38 -22.76 -21.01
C GLY A 40 -4.81 -23.31 -21.06
N GLN A 41 -5.85 -22.51 -20.83
CA GLN A 41 -7.22 -22.88 -21.26
C GLN A 41 -7.94 -21.69 -21.92
N MET A 42 -8.15 -21.79 -23.24
CA MET A 42 -9.06 -20.93 -24.01
C MET A 42 -10.46 -21.56 -23.98
N PHE A 43 -11.43 -20.89 -23.36
CA PHE A 43 -12.85 -21.18 -23.59
C PHE A 43 -13.60 -19.89 -23.93
N SER A 44 -14.13 -19.87 -25.15
CA SER A 44 -15.01 -18.82 -25.67
C SER A 44 -16.29 -18.75 -24.82
N THR A 45 -16.52 -17.65 -24.11
CA THR A 45 -17.75 -17.44 -23.33
C THR A 45 -18.71 -16.48 -24.06
N PRO A 46 -20.03 -16.80 -24.13
CA PRO A 46 -21.04 -15.94 -24.74
C PRO A 46 -21.24 -14.66 -23.91
N ALA A 47 -21.71 -13.59 -24.55
CA ALA A 47 -21.79 -12.24 -24.00
C ALA A 47 -22.64 -12.15 -22.70
N ILE A 48 -21.98 -12.30 -21.56
CA ILE A 48 -22.52 -11.97 -20.24
C ILE A 48 -22.40 -10.44 -20.09
N PRO A 49 -23.49 -9.69 -19.81
CA PRO A 49 -23.38 -8.26 -19.50
C PRO A 49 -22.44 -8.09 -18.30
N PRO A 50 -21.59 -7.05 -18.24
CA PRO A 50 -20.66 -6.89 -17.13
C PRO A 50 -21.47 -6.77 -15.85
N MET A 51 -21.53 -7.86 -15.08
CA MET A 51 -21.97 -7.84 -13.70
C MET A 51 -21.12 -6.77 -13.03
N MET A 52 -21.77 -5.70 -12.59
CA MET A 52 -21.13 -4.65 -11.81
C MET A 52 -20.74 -5.29 -10.47
N TYR A 53 -19.57 -5.91 -10.44
CA TYR A 53 -18.99 -6.41 -9.20
C TYR A 53 -18.97 -5.22 -8.24
N PRO A 54 -19.66 -5.31 -7.09
CA PRO A 54 -19.59 -4.25 -6.09
C PRO A 54 -18.13 -4.13 -5.71
N HIS A 55 -17.51 -3.00 -6.06
CA HIS A 55 -16.18 -2.72 -5.57
C HIS A 55 -16.29 -2.67 -4.04
N PRO A 56 -15.52 -3.47 -3.29
CA PRO A 56 -15.58 -3.45 -1.85
C PRO A 56 -15.33 -2.02 -1.36
N ALA A 57 -16.24 -1.48 -0.56
CA ALA A 57 -16.00 -0.24 0.16
C ALA A 57 -15.06 -0.57 1.33
N TYR A 58 -13.78 -0.23 1.21
CA TYR A 58 -12.82 -0.40 2.30
C TYR A 58 -13.00 0.74 3.32
N PRO A 59 -13.29 0.45 4.60
CA PRO A 59 -13.37 1.47 5.62
C PRO A 59 -11.98 2.08 5.86
N MET A 60 -11.93 3.37 6.16
CA MET A 60 -10.71 4.09 6.52
C MET A 60 -10.76 4.48 8.01
N PRO A 61 -9.74 4.14 8.83
CA PRO A 61 -8.54 3.38 8.46
C PRO A 61 -8.83 1.90 8.16
N PHE A 62 -8.12 1.34 7.17
CA PHE A 62 -8.21 -0.08 6.84
C PHE A 62 -7.14 -0.86 7.59
N ILE A 63 -7.55 -1.92 8.30
CA ILE A 63 -6.67 -2.78 9.09
C ILE A 63 -6.96 -4.23 8.70
N THR A 64 -5.91 -4.98 8.37
CA THR A 64 -6.03 -6.41 8.06
C THR A 64 -4.76 -7.17 8.44
N THR A 65 -4.92 -8.46 8.72
CA THR A 65 -3.82 -9.36 9.05
C THR A 65 -3.15 -9.87 7.78
N ILE A 66 -1.83 -9.76 7.72
CA ILE A 66 -1.02 -10.42 6.69
C ILE A 66 -0.80 -11.88 7.11
N LEU A 67 -1.65 -12.79 6.62
CA LEU A 67 -1.54 -14.21 6.95
C LEU A 67 -0.16 -14.76 6.60
N GLY A 68 0.46 -15.46 7.57
CA GLY A 68 1.81 -16.01 7.47
C GLY A 68 2.94 -14.98 7.55
N GLY A 69 2.65 -13.70 7.82
CA GLY A 69 3.67 -12.65 7.91
C GLY A 69 4.38 -12.36 6.58
N LEU A 70 5.51 -11.66 6.66
CA LEU A 70 6.37 -11.40 5.50
C LEU A 70 7.47 -12.46 5.38
N TYR A 71 7.85 -12.78 4.15
CA TYR A 71 8.97 -13.67 3.82
C TYR A 71 9.59 -13.20 2.49
N PRO A 72 10.84 -13.59 2.17
CA PRO A 72 11.46 -13.24 0.89
C PRO A 72 10.54 -13.57 -0.29
N SER A 73 10.45 -12.66 -1.26
CA SER A 73 9.56 -12.77 -2.43
C SER A 73 8.06 -12.56 -2.16
N LYS A 74 7.63 -12.24 -0.93
CA LYS A 74 6.25 -11.82 -0.67
C LYS A 74 6.02 -10.37 -1.08
N SER A 75 4.96 -10.12 -1.84
CA SER A 75 4.58 -8.78 -2.30
C SER A 75 3.25 -8.33 -1.69
N ILE A 76 3.15 -7.05 -1.34
CA ILE A 76 1.91 -6.39 -0.93
C ILE A 76 1.60 -5.31 -1.97
N LEU A 77 0.43 -5.42 -2.61
CA LEU A 77 -0.05 -4.46 -3.58
C LEU A 77 -1.20 -3.65 -2.98
N LEU A 78 -1.06 -2.32 -3.01
CA LEU A 78 -2.12 -1.39 -2.63
C LEU A 78 -2.50 -0.56 -3.85
N SER A 79 -3.81 -0.40 -4.07
CA SER A 79 -4.36 0.49 -5.10
C SER A 79 -5.41 1.38 -4.47
N GLY A 80 -5.39 2.66 -4.84
CA GLY A 80 -6.27 3.66 -4.27
C GLY A 80 -6.07 5.02 -4.94
N THR A 81 -6.87 6.00 -4.51
CA THR A 81 -6.79 7.38 -5.01
C THR A 81 -6.52 8.33 -3.86
N VAL A 82 -5.54 9.21 -4.04
CA VAL A 82 -5.25 10.30 -3.11
C VAL A 82 -6.36 11.34 -3.22
N LEU A 83 -6.92 11.77 -2.08
CA LEU A 83 -7.93 12.83 -2.07
C LEU A 83 -7.33 14.16 -2.55
N PRO A 84 -8.08 15.00 -3.31
CA PRO A 84 -7.55 16.28 -3.81
C PRO A 84 -7.01 17.24 -2.75
N SER A 85 -7.53 17.15 -1.52
CA SER A 85 -7.13 17.96 -0.37
C SER A 85 -6.29 17.18 0.66
N ALA A 86 -5.80 15.99 0.32
CA ALA A 86 -5.01 15.17 1.22
C ALA A 86 -3.74 15.89 1.64
N GLN A 87 -3.49 15.96 2.95
CA GLN A 87 -2.21 16.43 3.48
C GLN A 87 -1.25 15.27 3.58
N ARG A 88 -1.70 14.13 4.13
CA ARG A 88 -0.86 12.96 4.40
C ARG A 88 -1.68 11.68 4.34
N PHE A 89 -1.03 10.56 4.10
CA PHE A 89 -1.55 9.22 4.43
C PHE A 89 -0.39 8.34 4.88
N HIS A 90 -0.68 7.19 5.47
CA HIS A 90 0.36 6.24 5.83
C HIS A 90 -0.05 4.79 5.59
N ILE A 91 0.98 3.95 5.42
CA ILE A 91 0.88 2.50 5.32
C ILE A 91 1.85 1.94 6.36
N ASN A 92 1.32 1.12 7.27
CA ASN A 92 2.12 0.46 8.31
C ASN A 92 2.16 -1.04 8.06
N LEU A 93 3.35 -1.62 8.12
CA LEU A 93 3.53 -3.07 8.32
C LEU A 93 3.90 -3.28 9.79
N CYS A 94 2.96 -3.79 10.57
CA CYS A 94 3.10 -3.96 12.01
C CYS A 94 3.56 -5.38 12.39
N SER A 95 4.32 -5.48 13.48
CA SER A 95 4.68 -6.74 14.14
C SER A 95 4.42 -6.60 15.64
N GLY A 96 3.34 -7.22 16.12
CA GLY A 96 2.88 -6.99 17.49
C GLY A 96 2.56 -5.51 17.74
N ASN A 97 3.19 -4.93 18.77
CA ASN A 97 3.02 -3.52 19.14
C ASN A 97 4.01 -2.57 18.43
N HIS A 98 4.79 -3.08 17.46
CA HIS A 98 5.81 -2.32 16.75
C HIS A 98 5.37 -2.04 15.31
N ILE A 99 5.83 -0.92 14.75
CA ILE A 99 5.70 -0.62 13.32
C ILE A 99 7.04 -0.98 12.68
N ALA A 100 7.12 -2.17 12.08
CA ALA A 100 8.34 -2.63 11.42
C ALA A 100 8.69 -1.75 10.21
N PHE A 101 7.67 -1.31 9.47
CA PHE A 101 7.84 -0.38 8.35
C PHE A 101 6.67 0.61 8.30
N HIS A 102 6.99 1.89 8.41
CA HIS A 102 6.09 3.02 8.24
C HIS A 102 6.41 3.70 6.91
N LEU A 103 5.43 3.81 6.02
CA LEU A 103 5.52 4.62 4.81
C LEU A 103 4.52 5.77 4.94
N ASN A 104 4.99 7.01 4.88
CA ASN A 104 4.17 8.20 5.10
C ASN A 104 4.45 9.29 4.06
N PRO A 105 3.75 9.26 2.93
CA PRO A 105 3.71 10.38 2.00
C PRO A 105 3.07 11.61 2.65
N ARG A 106 3.78 12.74 2.57
CA ARG A 106 3.39 14.05 3.10
C ARG A 106 3.37 15.06 1.96
N PHE A 107 2.18 15.41 1.50
CA PHE A 107 1.99 16.34 0.39
C PHE A 107 2.26 17.79 0.80
N ASP A 108 2.01 18.12 2.06
CA ASP A 108 2.31 19.42 2.67
C ASP A 108 3.82 19.68 2.81
N GLU A 109 4.62 18.62 2.95
CA GLU A 109 6.08 18.68 3.05
C GLU A 109 6.78 18.31 1.72
N ASN A 110 6.02 17.89 0.70
CA ASN A 110 6.55 17.32 -0.54
C ASN A 110 7.59 16.21 -0.31
N ALA A 111 7.30 15.30 0.62
CA ALA A 111 8.22 14.27 1.08
C ALA A 111 7.55 12.90 1.21
N VAL A 112 8.38 11.84 1.18
CA VAL A 112 7.96 10.47 1.50
C VAL A 112 8.81 9.96 2.65
N VAL A 113 8.23 10.00 3.85
CA VAL A 113 8.89 9.57 5.07
C VAL A 113 8.84 8.05 5.18
N ARG A 114 9.97 7.43 5.54
CA ARG A 114 10.02 6.01 5.89
C ARG A 114 10.71 5.86 7.24
N ASN A 115 10.11 5.08 8.13
CA ASN A 115 10.67 4.89 9.47
C ASN A 115 10.22 3.55 10.07
N THR A 116 10.70 3.25 11.26
CA THR A 116 10.33 2.11 12.11
C THR A 116 10.01 2.66 13.51
N GLN A 117 8.97 2.11 14.16
CA GLN A 117 8.63 2.45 15.54
C GLN A 117 8.77 1.20 16.42
N ILE A 118 9.70 1.25 17.38
CA ILE A 118 9.95 0.17 18.36
C ILE A 118 9.67 0.74 19.74
N ASP A 119 8.87 0.04 20.54
CA ASP A 119 8.47 0.45 21.88
C ASP A 119 8.00 1.91 21.95
N ASN A 120 7.12 2.29 21.02
CA ASN A 120 6.57 3.64 20.84
C ASN A 120 7.59 4.75 20.50
N SER A 121 8.83 4.39 20.17
CA SER A 121 9.90 5.33 19.81
C SER A 121 10.20 5.24 18.31
N TRP A 122 10.19 6.39 17.63
CA TRP A 122 10.56 6.49 16.22
C TRP A 122 12.09 6.43 16.06
N GLY A 123 12.55 5.74 15.02
CA GLY A 123 13.94 5.75 14.60
C GLY A 123 14.33 7.03 13.85
N SER A 124 15.58 7.07 13.36
CA SER A 124 16.03 8.11 12.44
C SER A 124 15.41 7.93 11.06
N GLU A 125 15.04 9.06 10.43
CA GLU A 125 14.61 9.12 9.03
C GLU A 125 15.79 9.34 8.07
#